data_AF-A0A7L2G4M7-F1
#
_entry.id   AF-A0A7L2G4M7-F1
#
_cell.length_a   1.000
_cell.length_b   1.000
_cell.length_c   1.000
_cell.angle_alpha   90.00
_cell.angle_beta   90.00
_cell.angle_gamma   90.00
#
_symmetry.space_group_name_H-M   'P 1'
#
loop_
_entity.id
_entity.type
_entity.pdbx_description
1 polymer ?
#
loop_
_entity_poly.entity_id
_entity_poly.type
_entity_poly.pdbx_seq_one_letter_code
_entity_poly.pdbx_strand_id
1 'polypeptide(L)'
;GWSSECLLEWDSFTALAVPSMLMMCIEWWTYEIGSFLIGLLSVIELSAQSIIYEVSVVAYMIPLGLGTAAGVQVGNALGAGDVETAKRSSSTSLLCTGGFCVAVGSILAATKDMLGYIFTSDEEIVALVAWVMPVYVVFHLFEAT
;
A
#
# COMPACT_ATOMS: atom_id res chain seq x y z
N GLY A 1 2.10 14.81 36.16
CA GLY A 1 1.17 15.08 35.05
C GLY A 1 1.93 15.08 33.74
N TRP A 2 2.81 16.06 33.56
CA TRP A 2 3.84 16.07 32.52
C TRP A 2 5.20 16.07 33.23
N SER A 3 5.93 14.97 33.13
CA SER A 3 7.30 14.85 33.64
C SER A 3 8.27 15.16 32.50
N SER A 4 9.36 15.89 32.74
CA SER A 4 10.41 16.05 31.74
C SER A 4 11.11 14.73 31.39
N GLU A 5 10.84 13.66 32.17
CA GLU A 5 11.26 12.30 31.85
C GLU A 5 10.59 11.76 30.58
N CYS A 6 9.45 12.31 30.14
CA CYS A 6 8.83 11.95 28.86
C CYS A 6 9.68 12.35 27.64
N LEU A 7 10.68 13.22 27.83
CA LEU A 7 11.63 13.65 26.80
C LEU A 7 12.92 12.81 26.81
N LEU A 8 13.11 11.94 27.80
CA LEU A 8 14.19 10.96 27.78
C LEU A 8 13.90 9.98 26.63
N GLU A 9 14.93 9.65 25.82
CA GLU A 9 14.85 8.78 24.63
C GLU A 9 14.22 9.39 23.36
N TRP A 10 13.95 10.71 23.34
CA TRP A 10 13.46 11.39 22.12
C TRP A 10 14.46 11.27 20.96
N ASP A 11 15.75 11.23 21.24
CA ASP A 11 16.81 11.01 20.26
C ASP A 11 16.68 9.64 19.56
N SER A 12 16.47 8.58 20.34
CA SER A 12 16.23 7.23 19.80
C SER A 12 14.92 7.17 19.00
N PHE A 13 13.85 7.76 19.54
CA PHE A 13 12.55 7.80 18.87
C PHE A 13 12.61 8.52 17.52
N THR A 14 13.24 9.71 17.47
CA THR A 14 13.38 10.48 16.23
C THR A 14 14.31 9.83 15.22
N ALA A 15 15.36 9.12 15.68
CA ALA A 15 16.23 8.34 14.81
C ALA A 15 15.49 7.20 14.07
N LEU A 16 14.36 6.72 14.58
CA LEU A 16 13.48 5.74 13.93
C LEU A 16 12.33 6.40 13.16
N ALA A 17 11.67 7.39 13.77
CA ALA A 17 10.49 8.04 13.22
C ALA A 17 10.81 8.88 11.96
N VAL A 18 11.92 9.61 11.95
CA VAL A 18 12.28 10.48 10.81
C VAL A 18 12.60 9.65 9.55
N PRO A 19 13.43 8.59 9.59
CA PRO A 19 13.62 7.73 8.42
C PRO A 19 12.33 7.05 7.95
N SER A 20 11.49 6.59 8.89
CA SER A 20 10.20 5.96 8.55
C SER A 20 9.25 6.94 7.85
N MET A 21 9.16 8.17 8.34
CA MET A 21 8.39 9.24 7.71
C MET A 21 8.93 9.57 6.32
N LEU A 22 10.25 9.72 6.18
CA LEU A 22 10.88 10.01 4.88
C LEU A 22 10.64 8.89 3.86
N MET A 23 10.69 7.62 4.29
CA MET A 23 10.38 6.48 3.43
C MET A 23 8.97 6.59 2.84
N MET A 24 7.97 6.87 3.69
CA MET A 24 6.57 7.04 3.27
C MET A 24 6.38 8.27 2.39
N CYS A 25 7.03 9.40 2.72
CA CYS A 25 6.97 10.61 1.90
C CYS A 25 7.58 10.39 0.51
N ILE A 26 8.72 9.71 0.42
CA ILE A 26 9.39 9.42 -0.85
C ILE A 26 8.50 8.54 -1.73
N GLU A 27 7.85 7.53 -1.15
CA GLU A 27 6.89 6.68 -1.86
C GLU A 27 5.76 7.51 -2.48
N TRP A 28 5.09 8.33 -1.67
CA TRP A 28 4.01 9.20 -2.14
C TRP A 28 4.46 10.24 -3.17
N TRP A 29 5.59 10.91 -2.93
CA TRP A 29 6.10 11.89 -3.88
C TRP A 29 6.52 11.26 -5.20
N THR A 30 6.97 10.01 -5.20
CA THR A 30 7.28 9.29 -6.43
C THR A 30 6.01 9.07 -7.26
N TYR A 31 4.89 8.71 -6.64
CA TYR A 31 3.59 8.62 -7.32
C TYR A 31 3.13 9.97 -7.88
N GLU A 32 3.26 11.06 -7.11
CA GLU A 32 2.87 12.41 -7.56
C GLU A 32 3.74 12.91 -8.72
N ILE A 33 5.06 12.75 -8.63
CA ILE A 33 5.98 13.12 -9.70
C ILE A 33 5.69 12.28 -10.96
N GLY A 34 5.45 10.97 -10.81
CA GLY A 34 5.08 10.09 -11.91
C GLY A 34 3.78 10.56 -12.59
N SER A 35 2.74 10.86 -11.80
CA SER A 35 1.46 11.38 -12.29
C SER A 35 1.64 12.71 -13.03
N PHE A 36 2.45 13.62 -12.48
CA PHE A 36 2.79 14.88 -13.12
C PHE A 36 3.47 14.67 -14.48
N LEU A 37 4.44 13.76 -14.57
CA LEU A 37 5.14 13.44 -15.82
C LEU A 37 4.21 12.82 -16.86
N ILE A 38 3.33 11.90 -16.45
CA ILE A 38 2.33 11.29 -17.34
C ILE A 38 1.36 12.35 -17.87
N GLY A 39 0.95 13.30 -17.02
CA GLY A 39 0.12 14.43 -17.41
C GLY A 39 0.73 15.34 -18.48
N LEU A 40 2.06 15.34 -18.64
CA LEU A 40 2.75 16.06 -19.72
C LEU A 40 2.70 15.31 -21.06
N LEU A 41 2.47 13.99 -21.06
CA LEU A 41 2.43 13.16 -22.26
C LEU A 41 1.04 13.18 -22.92
N SER A 42 0.01 12.80 -22.16
CA SER A 42 -1.36 12.69 -22.66
C SER A 42 -2.37 12.69 -21.52
N VAL A 43 -3.52 13.32 -21.77
CA VAL A 43 -4.69 13.29 -20.85
C VAL A 43 -5.26 11.87 -20.73
N ILE A 44 -5.14 11.06 -21.79
CA ILE A 44 -5.63 9.67 -21.81
C ILE A 44 -4.81 8.81 -20.86
N GLU A 45 -3.48 8.91 -20.94
CA GLU A 45 -2.56 8.17 -20.07
C GLU A 45 -2.72 8.59 -18.61
N LEU A 46 -2.87 9.89 -18.34
CA LEU A 46 -3.11 10.41 -17.00
C LEU A 46 -4.43 9.89 -16.42
N SER A 47 -5.49 9.86 -17.24
CA SER A 47 -6.79 9.37 -16.81
C SER A 47 -6.75 7.87 -16.48
N ALA A 48 -6.10 7.07 -17.33
CA ALA A 48 -5.91 5.65 -17.07
C ALA A 48 -5.08 5.40 -15.80
N GLN A 49 -4.00 6.16 -15.60
CA GLN A 49 -3.18 6.08 -14.39
C GLN A 49 -3.97 6.46 -13.14
N SER A 50 -4.82 7.49 -13.21
CA SER A 50 -5.67 7.91 -12.09
C SER A 50 -6.65 6.81 -11.69
N ILE A 51 -7.30 6.15 -12.67
CA ILE A 51 -8.20 5.02 -12.40
C ILE A 51 -7.46 3.87 -11.71
N ILE A 52 -6.28 3.51 -12.24
CA ILE A 52 -5.46 2.45 -11.64
C ILE A 52 -5.06 2.84 -10.23
N TYR A 53 -4.61 4.07 -10.00
CA TYR A 53 -4.22 4.56 -8.68
C TYR A 53 -5.36 4.46 -7.66
N GLU A 54 -6.58 4.88 -8.01
CA GLU A 54 -7.75 4.77 -7.12
C GLU A 54 -8.07 3.31 -6.77
N VAL A 55 -8.04 2.42 -7.77
CA VAL A 55 -8.20 0.97 -7.55
C VAL A 55 -7.10 0.44 -6.61
N SER A 56 -5.87 0.91 -6.79
CA SER A 56 -4.73 0.52 -5.97
C SER A 56 -4.90 0.93 -4.52
N VAL A 57 -5.30 2.17 -4.27
CA VAL A 57 -5.53 2.70 -2.92
C VAL A 57 -6.57 1.86 -2.20
N VAL A 58 -7.69 1.53 -2.85
CA VAL A 58 -8.74 0.69 -2.28
C VAL A 58 -8.23 -0.72 -1.97
N ALA A 59 -7.48 -1.33 -2.87
CA ALA A 59 -6.91 -2.66 -2.68
C ALA A 59 -5.86 -2.69 -1.54
N TYR A 60 -5.13 -1.58 -1.34
CA TYR A 60 -4.06 -1.47 -0.36
C TYR A 60 -4.53 -1.18 1.08
N MET A 61 -5.73 -0.61 1.26
CA MET A 61 -6.23 -0.25 2.61
C MET A 61 -6.29 -1.41 3.60
N ILE A 62 -6.66 -2.61 3.15
CA ILE A 62 -6.77 -3.79 4.03
C ILE A 62 -5.37 -4.30 4.44
N PRO A 63 -4.41 -4.53 3.51
CA PRO A 63 -3.01 -4.80 3.85
C PRO A 63 -2.41 -3.80 4.83
N LEU A 64 -2.63 -2.49 4.60
CA LEU A 64 -2.13 -1.43 5.48
C LEU A 64 -2.66 -1.58 6.91
N GLY A 65 -3.95 -1.86 7.06
CA GLY A 65 -4.57 -2.10 8.37
C GLY A 65 -4.02 -3.33 9.08
N LEU A 66 -3.86 -4.44 8.36
CA LEU A 66 -3.28 -5.69 8.89
C LEU A 66 -1.81 -5.51 9.30
N GLY A 67 -1.02 -4.81 8.48
CA GLY A 67 0.38 -4.48 8.78
C GLY A 67 0.51 -3.62 10.04
N THR A 68 -0.32 -2.59 10.18
CA THR A 68 -0.34 -1.73 11.37
C THR A 68 -0.73 -2.51 12.63
N ALA A 69 -1.79 -3.33 12.54
CA ALA A 69 -2.24 -4.16 13.67
C ALA A 69 -1.18 -5.19 14.10
N ALA A 70 -0.49 -5.80 13.13
CA ALA A 70 0.60 -6.72 13.39
C ALA A 70 1.80 -6.01 14.01
N GLY A 71 2.17 -4.82 13.54
CA GLY A 71 3.24 -4.01 14.12
C GLY A 71 3.01 -3.73 15.61
N VAL A 72 1.77 -3.35 15.99
CA VAL A 72 1.39 -3.15 17.40
C VAL A 72 1.50 -4.44 18.22
N GLN A 73 0.98 -5.56 17.70
CA GLN A 73 1.04 -6.85 18.41
C GLN A 73 2.47 -7.35 18.58
N VAL A 74 3.30 -7.25 17.54
CA VAL A 74 4.71 -7.62 17.57
C VAL A 74 5.47 -6.74 18.55
N GLY A 75 5.26 -5.41 18.51
CA GLY A 75 5.88 -4.48 19.44
C GLY A 75 5.52 -4.78 20.90
N ASN A 76 4.23 -5.04 21.17
CA ASN A 76 3.76 -5.41 22.51
C ASN A 76 4.37 -6.74 23.00
N ALA A 77 4.42 -7.76 22.14
CA ALA A 77 4.97 -9.07 22.49
C ALA A 77 6.48 -9.00 22.74
N LEU A 78 7.23 -8.26 21.91
CA LEU A 78 8.66 -8.01 22.12
C LEU A 78 8.92 -7.23 23.42
N GLY A 79 8.10 -6.23 23.73
CA GLY A 79 8.16 -5.48 24.99
C GLY A 79 7.89 -6.35 26.23
N ALA A 80 7.10 -7.42 26.08
CA ALA A 80 6.85 -8.40 27.12
C ALA A 80 7.91 -9.52 27.19
N GLY A 81 8.91 -9.53 26.30
CA GLY A 81 9.91 -10.59 26.18
C GLY A 81 9.40 -11.89 25.53
N ASP A 82 8.19 -11.88 24.97
CA ASP A 82 7.57 -13.04 24.32
C ASP A 82 7.82 -13.04 22.80
N VAL A 83 8.99 -13.57 22.44
CA VAL A 83 9.43 -13.68 21.05
C VAL A 83 8.58 -14.66 20.24
N GLU A 84 7.98 -15.67 20.89
CA GLU A 84 7.16 -16.66 20.19
C GLU A 84 5.85 -16.05 19.71
N THR A 85 5.17 -15.28 20.57
CA THR A 85 3.96 -14.54 20.19
C THR A 85 4.26 -13.50 19.12
N ALA A 86 5.40 -12.80 19.20
CA ALA A 86 5.83 -11.85 18.17
C ALA A 86 5.97 -12.53 16.78
N LYS A 87 6.65 -13.68 16.71
CA LYS A 87 6.80 -14.45 15.47
C LYS A 87 5.46 -14.94 14.92
N ARG A 88 4.58 -15.46 15.79
CA ARG A 88 3.25 -15.94 15.38
C ARG A 88 2.39 -14.81 14.84
N SER A 89 2.39 -13.64 15.49
CA SER A 89 1.62 -12.47 15.04
C SER A 89 2.11 -11.99 13.66
N SER A 90 3.43 -11.85 13.48
CA SER A 90 4.02 -11.50 12.18
C SER A 90 3.68 -12.52 11.09
N SER A 91 3.86 -13.82 11.35
CA SER A 91 3.57 -14.86 10.36
C SER A 91 2.09 -14.95 10.01
N THR A 92 1.19 -14.76 10.98
CA THR A 92 -0.26 -14.79 10.72
C THR A 92 -0.68 -13.60 9.87
N SER A 93 -0.16 -12.41 10.17
CA SER A 93 -0.43 -11.22 9.36
C SER A 93 0.03 -11.40 7.92
N LEU A 94 1.25 -11.91 7.70
CA LEU A 94 1.79 -12.16 6.36
C LEU A 94 0.91 -13.13 5.56
N LEU A 95 0.44 -14.22 6.19
CA LEU A 95 -0.44 -15.18 5.53
C LEU A 95 -1.82 -14.58 5.19
N CYS A 96 -2.40 -13.80 6.11
CA CYS A 96 -3.68 -13.12 5.88
C CYS A 96 -3.57 -12.09 4.75
N THR A 97 -2.54 -11.24 4.78
CA THR A 97 -2.31 -10.22 3.75
C THR A 97 -2.01 -10.86 2.40
N GLY A 98 -1.12 -11.86 2.35
CA GLY A 98 -0.83 -12.58 1.11
C GLY A 98 -2.07 -13.25 0.52
N GLY A 99 -2.88 -13.91 1.34
CA GLY A 99 -4.15 -14.51 0.91
C GLY A 99 -5.15 -13.49 0.36
N PHE A 100 -5.27 -12.33 1.03
CA PHE A 100 -6.11 -11.23 0.59
C PHE A 100 -5.65 -10.68 -0.78
N CYS A 101 -4.36 -10.40 -0.94
CA CYS A 101 -3.81 -9.86 -2.18
C CYS A 101 -3.93 -10.83 -3.35
N VAL A 102 -3.78 -12.14 -3.12
CA VAL A 102 -4.05 -13.16 -4.15
C VAL A 102 -5.52 -13.14 -4.56
N ALA A 103 -6.45 -13.04 -3.60
CA ALA A 103 -7.87 -12.99 -3.89
C ALA A 103 -8.25 -11.73 -4.67
N VAL A 104 -7.81 -10.55 -4.21
CA VAL A 104 -8.08 -9.27 -4.88
C VAL A 104 -7.41 -9.20 -6.24
N GLY A 105 -6.14 -9.60 -6.34
CA GLY A 105 -5.42 -9.64 -7.62
C GLY A 105 -6.11 -10.56 -8.64
N SER A 106 -6.64 -11.70 -8.20
CA SER A 106 -7.41 -12.61 -9.06
C SER A 106 -8.72 -11.97 -9.54
N ILE A 107 -9.42 -11.26 -8.66
CA ILE A 107 -10.66 -10.53 -9.01
C ILE A 107 -10.32 -9.43 -10.03
N LEU A 108 -9.33 -8.59 -9.76
CA LEU A 108 -8.91 -7.50 -10.65
C LEU A 108 -8.45 -8.01 -12.02
N ALA A 109 -7.70 -9.11 -12.06
CA ALA A 109 -7.29 -9.74 -13.30
C ALA A 109 -8.49 -10.27 -14.11
N ALA A 110 -9.48 -10.87 -13.45
CA ALA A 110 -10.68 -11.39 -14.07
C ALA A 110 -11.63 -10.26 -14.57
N THR A 111 -11.65 -9.12 -13.87
CA THR A 111 -12.53 -7.99 -14.19
C THR A 111 -11.84 -6.87 -14.97
N LYS A 112 -10.58 -7.05 -15.39
CA LYS A 112 -9.75 -5.99 -15.98
C LYS A 112 -10.40 -5.26 -17.16
N ASP A 113 -11.17 -5.99 -17.99
CA ASP A 113 -11.80 -5.46 -19.20
C ASP A 113 -13.08 -4.67 -18.91
N MET A 114 -13.66 -4.81 -17.71
CA MET A 114 -14.87 -4.10 -17.29
C MET A 114 -14.62 -3.03 -16.25
N LEU A 115 -13.51 -3.10 -15.52
CA LEU A 115 -13.21 -2.21 -14.40
C LEU A 115 -13.20 -0.73 -14.80
N GLY A 116 -12.62 -0.41 -15.97
CA GLY A 116 -12.53 0.97 -16.46
C GLY A 116 -13.90 1.62 -16.67
N TYR A 117 -14.93 0.84 -17.03
CA TYR A 117 -16.28 1.35 -17.27
C TYR A 117 -16.98 1.88 -16.02
N ILE A 118 -16.48 1.56 -14.82
CA ILE A 118 -16.98 2.13 -13.55
C ILE A 118 -16.66 3.63 -13.48
N PHE A 119 -15.56 4.06 -14.09
CA PHE A 119 -15.01 5.41 -13.97
C PHE A 119 -15.29 6.28 -15.20
N THR A 120 -15.32 5.69 -16.39
CA THR A 120 -15.49 6.44 -17.64
C THR A 120 -16.20 5.61 -18.71
N SER A 121 -16.86 6.30 -19.66
CA SER A 121 -17.45 5.67 -20.85
C SER A 121 -16.54 5.79 -22.09
N ASP A 122 -15.36 6.38 -21.96
CA ASP A 122 -14.38 6.50 -23.03
C ASP A 122 -13.64 5.17 -23.26
N GLU A 123 -13.89 4.54 -24.41
CA GLU A 123 -13.33 3.23 -24.74
C GLU A 123 -11.80 3.22 -24.84
N GLU A 124 -11.17 4.34 -25.21
CA GLU A 124 -9.72 4.42 -25.35
C GLU A 124 -9.05 4.34 -23.97
N ILE A 125 -9.61 5.06 -22.98
CA ILE A 125 -9.15 5.01 -21.58
C ILE A 125 -9.39 3.61 -20.99
N VAL A 126 -10.57 3.02 -21.23
CA VAL A 126 -10.91 1.68 -20.71
C VAL A 126 -9.97 0.61 -21.27
N ALA A 127 -9.69 0.64 -22.58
CA ALA A 127 -8.76 -0.28 -23.21
C ALA A 127 -7.34 -0.14 -22.63
N LEU A 128 -6.89 1.10 -22.39
CA LEU A 128 -5.59 1.36 -21.78
C LEU A 128 -5.51 0.84 -20.33
N VAL A 129 -6.54 1.09 -19.51
CA VAL A 129 -6.63 0.53 -18.15
C VAL A 129 -6.56 -1.00 -18.18
N ALA A 130 -7.34 -1.65 -19.06
CA ALA A 130 -7.36 -3.10 -19.19
C ALA A 130 -6.00 -3.69 -19.65
N TRP A 131 -5.23 -2.91 -20.42
CA TRP A 131 -3.89 -3.29 -20.87
C TRP A 131 -2.83 -3.16 -19.78
N VAL A 132 -2.92 -2.12 -18.93
CA VAL A 132 -1.95 -1.88 -17.83
C VAL A 132 -2.28 -2.71 -16.58
N MET A 133 -3.56 -3.04 -16.34
CA MET A 133 -4.02 -3.75 -15.13
C MET A 133 -3.22 -5.01 -14.76
N PRO A 134 -2.80 -5.90 -15.69
CA PRO A 134 -2.00 -7.07 -15.34
C PRO A 134 -0.66 -6.73 -14.69
N VAL A 135 -0.03 -5.62 -15.09
CA VAL A 135 1.21 -5.13 -14.48
C VAL A 135 0.95 -4.72 -13.03
N TYR A 136 -0.16 -4.02 -12.79
CA TYR A 136 -0.59 -3.66 -11.44
C TYR A 136 -0.87 -4.89 -10.58
N VAL A 137 -1.59 -5.90 -11.09
CA VAL A 137 -1.90 -7.12 -10.34
C VAL A 137 -0.62 -7.83 -9.87
N VAL A 138 0.41 -7.87 -10.72
CA VAL A 138 1.71 -8.43 -10.33
C VAL A 138 2.36 -7.58 -9.23
N PHE A 139 2.35 -6.26 -9.38
CA PHE A 139 2.91 -5.35 -8.38
C PHE A 139 2.21 -5.43 -7.02
N HIS A 140 0.87 -5.51 -7.01
CA HIS A 140 0.06 -5.64 -5.81
C HIS A 140 0.40 -6.89 -4.98
N LEU A 141 0.80 -7.99 -5.63
CA LEU A 141 1.25 -9.19 -4.93
C LEU A 141 2.58 -9.00 -4.19
N PHE A 142 3.45 -8.11 -4.69
CA PHE A 142 4.73 -7.79 -4.04
C PHE A 142 4.56 -6.77 -2.91
N GLU A 143 3.59 -5.86 -3.01
CA GLU A 143 3.28 -4.93 -1.90
C GLU A 143 2.70 -5.64 -0.65
N ALA A 144 2.21 -6.86 -0.83
CA ALA A 144 1.57 -7.67 0.22
C ALA A 144 2.55 -8.34 1.20
N THR A 145 3.84 -8.39 0.86
CA THR A 145 4.88 -9.19 1.55
C THR A 145 6.05 -8.34 2.02
#